data_AF-A8GN58-F1
#
_entry.id   AF-A8GN58-F1
#
_cell.length_a   1.000
_cell.length_b   1.000
_cell.length_c   1.000
_cell.angle_alpha   90.00
_cell.angle_beta   90.00
_cell.angle_gamma   90.00
#
_symmetry.space_group_name_H-M   'P 1'
#
loop_
_entity.id
_entity.type
_entity.pdbx_description
1 polymer ?
#
loop_
_entity_poly.entity_id
_entity_poly.type
_entity_poly.pdbx_seq_one_letter_code
_entity_poly.pdbx_strand_id
1 'polypeptide(L)'
;MLHSKEFLNSILRQDFHSFIIKVFNTINQGAEYYPSKHIRIITDYLNAVQSCDINRLIINIPPRSLKSICVSVAWPAYRFGVNPPKGLLLPAILKY
;
A
#
# COMPACT_ATOMS: atom_id res chain seq x y z
N MET A 1 -19.25 -6.90 17.31
CA MET A 1 -18.03 -6.11 17.05
C MET A 1 -17.06 -6.72 16.02
N LEU A 2 -17.39 -7.86 15.38
CA LEU A 2 -16.52 -8.50 14.36
C LEU A 2 -16.70 -7.93 12.93
N HIS A 3 -17.89 -7.44 12.60
CA HIS A 3 -18.19 -6.86 11.29
C HIS A 3 -17.31 -5.66 10.90
N SER A 4 -16.86 -4.85 11.87
CA SER A 4 -16.07 -3.66 11.58
C SER A 4 -14.68 -3.98 11.03
N LYS A 5 -14.05 -5.09 11.45
CA LYS A 5 -12.74 -5.51 10.92
C LYS A 5 -12.86 -6.08 9.52
N GLU A 6 -13.90 -6.88 9.26
CA GLU A 6 -14.13 -7.43 7.91
C GLU A 6 -14.49 -6.34 6.91
N PHE A 7 -15.31 -5.38 7.32
CA PHE A 7 -15.65 -4.19 6.53
C PHE A 7 -14.43 -3.31 6.27
N LEU A 8 -13.58 -3.07 7.28
CA LEU A 8 -12.31 -2.38 7.07
C LEU A 8 -11.45 -3.15 6.05
N ASN A 9 -11.36 -4.48 6.17
CA ASN A 9 -10.57 -5.31 5.27
C ASN A 9 -11.15 -5.37 3.85
N SER A 10 -12.45 -5.16 3.63
CA SER A 10 -13.01 -5.05 2.28
C SER A 10 -12.63 -3.72 1.65
N ILE A 11 -12.73 -2.62 2.38
CA ILE A 11 -12.29 -1.28 1.94
C ILE A 11 -10.80 -1.30 1.59
N LEU A 12 -9.96 -1.84 2.47
CA LEU A 12 -8.51 -1.91 2.27
C LEU A 12 -8.08 -2.76 1.08
N ARG A 13 -8.95 -3.63 0.57
CA ARG A 13 -8.70 -4.41 -0.66
C ARG A 13 -9.14 -3.67 -1.92
N GLN A 14 -10.15 -2.81 -1.82
CA GLN A 14 -10.66 -2.05 -2.96
C GLN A 14 -9.92 -0.72 -3.15
N ASP A 15 -9.43 -0.11 -2.07
CA ASP A 15 -8.75 1.17 -2.10
C ASP A 15 -7.29 1.07 -1.61
N PHE A 16 -6.37 1.16 -2.56
CA PHE A 16 -4.94 1.16 -2.29
C PHE A 16 -4.50 2.35 -1.43
N HIS A 17 -5.16 3.51 -1.57
CA HIS A 17 -4.80 4.69 -0.76
C HIS A 17 -5.09 4.46 0.72
N SER A 18 -6.27 3.92 1.05
CA SER A 18 -6.60 3.50 2.42
C SER A 18 -5.61 2.45 2.95
N PHE A 19 -5.11 1.55 2.10
CA PHE A 19 -4.09 0.58 2.48
C PHE A 19 -2.77 1.24 2.87
N ILE A 20 -2.30 2.25 2.12
CA ILE A 20 -1.09 3.00 2.46
C ILE A 20 -1.20 3.68 3.82
N ILE A 21 -2.36 4.28 4.14
CA ILE A 21 -2.60 4.90 5.45
C ILE A 21 -2.41 3.87 6.57
N LYS A 22 -2.95 2.66 6.39
CA LYS A 22 -2.78 1.57 7.36
C LYS A 22 -1.33 1.13 7.51
N VAL A 23 -0.60 0.99 6.40
CA VAL A 23 0.83 0.64 6.42
C VAL A 23 1.64 1.74 7.12
N PHE A 24 1.35 3.00 6.82
CA PHE A 24 1.99 4.14 7.48
C PHE A 24 1.80 4.12 8.99
N ASN A 25 0.56 3.94 9.45
CA ASN A 25 0.22 3.87 10.87
C ASN A 25 0.84 2.65 11.56
N THR A 26 1.10 1.58 10.82
CA THR A 26 1.75 0.36 11.35
C THR A 26 3.26 0.56 11.52
N ILE A 27 3.91 1.24 10.58
CA ILE A 27 5.35 1.51 10.60
C ILE A 27 5.69 2.64 11.56
N ASN A 28 4.89 3.71 11.57
CA ASN A 28 5.10 4.87 12.40
C ASN A 28 4.04 4.90 13.52
N GLN A 29 4.27 4.09 14.56
CA GLN A 29 3.45 4.11 15.76
C GLN A 29 3.67 5.44 16.50
N GLY A 30 2.80 6.42 16.23
CA GLY A 30 2.83 7.74 16.89
C GLY A 30 3.09 8.94 15.97
N ALA A 31 3.32 8.74 14.67
CA ALA A 31 3.34 9.85 13.71
C ALA A 31 1.97 10.02 13.06
N GLU A 32 1.49 11.26 12.96
CA GLU A 32 0.25 11.56 12.27
C GLU A 32 0.43 11.47 10.76
N TYR A 33 -0.45 10.73 10.08
CA TYR A 33 -0.45 10.67 8.62
C TYR A 33 -0.97 11.99 8.05
N TYR A 34 -0.08 12.76 7.42
CA TYR A 34 -0.48 13.95 6.68
C TYR A 34 -0.78 13.59 5.23
N PRO A 35 -2.06 13.62 4.80
CA PRO A 35 -2.45 13.34 3.43
C PRO A 35 -1.85 14.39 2.49
N SER A 36 -0.75 14.03 1.85
CA SER A 36 -0.11 14.87 0.84
C SER A 36 -0.67 14.52 -0.53
N LYS A 37 -0.94 15.54 -1.36
CA LYS A 37 -1.41 15.36 -2.76
C LYS A 37 -0.51 14.41 -3.57
N HIS A 38 0.79 14.40 -3.26
CA HIS A 38 1.77 13.50 -3.85
C HIS A 38 1.49 12.02 -3.59
N ILE A 39 1.01 11.65 -2.40
CA ILE A 39 0.73 10.24 -2.07
C ILE A 39 -0.43 9.74 -2.92
N ARG A 40 -1.46 10.56 -3.10
CA ARG A 40 -2.60 10.23 -3.98
C ARG A 40 -2.16 10.04 -5.44
N ILE A 41 -1.29 10.91 -5.93
CA ILE A 41 -0.72 10.76 -7.28
C ILE A 41 0.09 9.46 -7.40
N ILE A 42 0.92 9.13 -6.41
CA ILE A 42 1.67 7.87 -6.39
C ILE A 42 0.73 6.67 -6.39
N THR A 43 -0.35 6.68 -5.60
CA THR A 43 -1.34 5.59 -5.60
C THR A 43 -2.03 5.45 -6.94
N ASP A 44 -2.39 6.55 -7.59
CA ASP A 44 -3.07 6.52 -8.89
C ASP A 44 -2.16 5.91 -9.96
N TYR A 45 -0.88 6.32 -10.00
CA TYR A 45 0.09 5.72 -10.92
C TYR A 45 0.40 4.25 -10.60
N LEU A 46 0.49 3.87 -9.33
CA LEU A 46 0.70 2.47 -8.95
C LEU A 46 -0.51 1.59 -9.28
N ASN A 47 -1.72 2.14 -9.22
CA ASN A 47 -2.94 1.47 -9.69
C ASN A 47 -2.92 1.31 -11.21
N ALA A 48 -2.49 2.33 -11.97
CA ALA A 48 -2.32 2.22 -13.43
C ALA A 48 -1.27 1.17 -13.83
N VAL A 49 -0.16 1.05 -13.07
CA VAL A 49 0.81 -0.05 -13.24
C VAL A 49 0.15 -1.40 -12.93
N GLN A 50 -0.73 -1.46 -11.93
CA GLN A 50 -1.43 -2.69 -11.58
C GLN A 50 -2.44 -3.14 -12.65
N SER A 51 -3.12 -2.20 -13.29
CA SER A 51 -4.04 -2.44 -14.42
C SER A 51 -3.30 -2.75 -15.74
N CYS A 52 -1.97 -2.74 -15.74
CA CYS A 52 -1.12 -2.84 -16.94
C CYS A 52 -1.30 -1.69 -17.94
N ASP A 53 -1.84 -0.55 -17.52
CA ASP A 53 -1.95 0.67 -18.34
C ASP A 53 -0.58 1.34 -18.51
N ILE A 54 0.31 1.16 -17.53
CA ILE A 54 1.66 1.72 -17.52
C ILE A 54 2.66 0.61 -17.19
N ASN A 55 3.65 0.40 -18.06
CA ASN A 55 4.66 -0.64 -17.86
C ASN A 55 5.87 -0.18 -17.01
N ARG A 56 6.12 1.13 -16.93
CA ARG A 56 7.26 1.70 -16.20
C ARG A 56 6.85 3.00 -15.52
N LEU A 57 7.04 3.06 -14.20
CA LEU A 57 6.79 4.25 -13.38
C LEU A 57 8.10 4.75 -12.78
N ILE A 58 8.45 6.02 -13.03
CA ILE A 58 9.59 6.71 -12.42
C ILE A 58 9.06 7.77 -11.47
N ILE A 59 9.42 7.69 -10.19
CA ILE A 59 8.95 8.62 -9.15
C ILE A 59 10.11 9.53 -8.73
N ASN A 60 10.15 10.75 -9.26
CA ASN A 60 11.16 11.76 -8.91
C ASN A 60 10.62 12.74 -7.84
N ILE A 61 10.69 12.35 -6.56
CA ILE A 61 10.19 13.15 -5.42
C ILE A 61 11.30 13.23 -4.35
N PRO A 62 11.47 14.38 -3.67
CA PRO A 62 12.49 14.58 -2.63
C PRO A 62 12.51 13.50 -1.53
N PRO A 63 13.65 13.30 -0.84
CA PRO A 63 13.79 12.33 0.25
C PRO A 63 12.79 12.56 1.39
N ARG A 64 12.45 11.50 2.14
CA ARG A 64 11.43 11.47 3.22
C ARG A 64 9.96 11.54 2.80
N SER A 65 9.65 11.38 1.52
CA SER A 65 8.28 11.49 0.98
C SER A 65 7.44 10.19 1.00
N LEU A 66 7.78 9.22 1.85
CA LEU A 66 7.10 7.91 1.96
C LEU A 66 7.12 7.02 0.69
N LYS A 67 7.62 7.52 -0.43
CA LYS A 67 7.66 6.85 -1.75
C LYS A 67 8.29 5.45 -1.73
N SER A 68 9.38 5.24 -1.00
CA SER A 68 10.07 3.93 -0.95
C SER A 68 9.22 2.89 -0.21
N ILE A 69 8.59 3.29 0.90
CA ILE A 69 7.66 2.43 1.64
C ILE A 69 6.45 2.10 0.77
N CYS A 70 5.90 3.09 0.06
CA CYS A 70 4.75 2.88 -0.82
C CYS A 70 5.04 1.85 -1.92
N VAL A 71 6.20 1.96 -2.59
CA VAL A 71 6.55 1.09 -3.74
C VAL A 71 7.10 -0.28 -3.30
N SER A 72 7.98 -0.32 -2.28
CA SER A 72 8.69 -1.55 -1.92
C SER A 72 8.00 -2.39 -0.85
N VAL A 73 7.11 -1.80 -0.05
CA VAL A 73 6.43 -2.50 1.06
C VAL A 73 4.92 -2.53 0.84
N ALA A 74 4.29 -1.36 0.73
CA ALA A 74 2.83 -1.26 0.68
C ALA A 74 2.26 -1.86 -0.61
N TRP A 75 2.84 -1.53 -1.76
CA TRP A 75 2.37 -2.01 -3.06
C TRP A 75 2.45 -3.55 -3.21
N PRO A 76 3.59 -4.23 -2.95
CA PRO A 76 3.61 -5.69 -3.00
C PRO A 76 2.66 -6.31 -1.97
N ALA A 77 2.62 -5.80 -0.72
CA ALA A 77 1.70 -6.31 0.30
C ALA A 77 0.22 -6.18 -0.11
N TYR A 78 -0.15 -5.06 -0.74
CA TYR A 78 -1.49 -4.85 -1.29
C TYR A 78 -1.79 -5.83 -2.43
N ARG A 79 -0.84 -6.02 -3.36
CA ARG A 79 -0.98 -7.01 -4.44
C ARG A 79 -1.21 -8.42 -3.90
N PHE A 80 -0.48 -8.84 -2.87
CA PHE A 80 -0.69 -10.11 -2.19
C PHE A 80 -2.05 -10.22 -1.49
N GLY A 81 -2.53 -9.13 -0.87
CA GLY A 81 -3.82 -9.10 -0.17
C GLY A 81 -5.05 -9.08 -1.09
N VAL A 82 -4.91 -8.54 -2.30
CA VAL A 82 -5.98 -8.47 -3.31
C VAL A 82 -6.01 -9.72 -4.19
N ASN A 83 -4.85 -10.24 -4.57
CA ASN A 83 -4.72 -11.45 -5.38
C ASN A 83 -3.50 -12.25 -4.90
N PRO A 84 -3.66 -13.20 -3.96
CA PRO A 84 -2.56 -14.07 -3.59
C PRO A 84 -2.15 -14.85 -4.85
N PRO A 85 -0.91 -14.67 -5.36
CA PRO A 85 -0.45 -15.45 -6.48
C PRO A 85 -0.46 -16.92 -6.07
N LYS A 86 -1.14 -17.75 -6.85
CA LYS A 86 -1.14 -19.21 -6.67
C LYS A 86 0.31 -19.69 -6.71
N GLY A 87 0.89 -19.97 -5.55
CA GLY A 87 2.19 -20.63 -5.43
C GLY A 87 3.35 -19.82 -4.82
N LEU A 88 3.15 -18.59 -4.32
CA LEU A 88 4.23 -17.90 -3.59
C LEU A 88 4.10 -18.09 -2.07
N LEU A 89 4.85 -19.04 -1.52
CA LEU A 89 5.21 -19.08 -0.10
C LEU A 89 6.13 -17.90 0.19
N LEU A 90 5.63 -16.84 0.83
CA LEU A 90 6.50 -15.88 1.48
C LEU A 90 6.87 -16.41 2.88
N PRO A 91 8.16 -16.43 3.25
CA PRO A 91 8.54 -16.74 4.61
C PRO A 91 8.03 -15.62 5.52
N ALA A 92 7.46 -16.01 6.64
CA ALA A 92 6.98 -15.14 7.70
C ALA A 92 8.06 -14.15 8.16
N ILE A 93 8.00 -12.90 7.71
CA ILE A 93 8.76 -11.76 8.22
C ILE A 93 7.76 -10.58 8.09
N LEU A 94 7.08 -10.08 9.11
CA LEU A 94 7.58 -9.46 10.33
C LEU A 94 6.57 -9.68 11.47
N LYS A 95 6.98 -10.43 12.50
CA LYS A 95 6.41 -10.41 13.84
C LYS A 95 7.55 -10.01 14.76
N TYR A 96 7.65 -8.72 15.08
CA TYR A 96 8.34 -8.18 16.25
C TYR A 96 7.60 -6.92 16.67
#